data_AF-A0A920HMW6-F1
#
_entry.id   AF-A0A920HMW6-F1
#
_cell.length_a   1.000
_cell.length_b   1.000
_cell.length_c   1.000
_cell.angle_alpha   90.00
_cell.angle_beta   90.00
_cell.angle_gamma   90.00
#
_symmetry.space_group_name_H-M   'P 1'
#
loop_
_entity.id
_entity.type
_entity.pdbx_description
1 polymer ?
#
loop_
_entity_poly.entity_id
_entity_poly.type
_entity_poly.pdbx_seq_one_letter_code
_entity_poly.pdbx_strand_id
1 'polypeptide(L)'
;MGAAFNAIDQFIFRGNLPFTLNHATPDYACLKKADEMPKIEYPKPDGIYSFDKLSSVYLSNTNHEEDQPCHLQLKDPTIPISVNLPMYDEPAQRYCPAGVYEVVNKDNENKFVINAQNCVHCKTCDIKDPSQNINWVSPEGPGGPNYPNM
;
A
#
# COMPACT_ATOMS: atom_id res chain seq x y z
N MET A 1 -18.05 -10.73 -16.69
CA MET A 1 -18.74 -9.52 -17.21
C MET A 1 -17.77 -8.57 -17.91
N GLY A 2 -16.69 -8.11 -17.28
CA GLY A 2 -15.73 -7.17 -17.91
C GLY A 2 -15.13 -7.63 -19.26
N ALA A 3 -14.69 -8.90 -19.36
CA ALA A 3 -14.17 -9.44 -20.61
C ALA A 3 -15.20 -9.45 -21.76
N ALA A 4 -16.47 -9.77 -21.46
CA ALA A 4 -17.54 -9.75 -22.45
C ALA A 4 -17.87 -8.32 -22.90
N PHE A 5 -17.93 -7.37 -21.95
CA PHE A 5 -18.10 -5.96 -22.26
C PHE A 5 -16.97 -5.44 -23.16
N ASN A 6 -15.72 -5.76 -22.82
CA ASN A 6 -14.56 -5.39 -23.64
C ASN A 6 -14.64 -5.98 -25.05
N ALA A 7 -15.01 -7.26 -25.20
CA ALA A 7 -15.19 -7.87 -26.51
C ALA A 7 -16.26 -7.14 -27.35
N ILE A 8 -17.38 -6.76 -26.74
CA ILE A 8 -18.45 -6.00 -27.43
C ILE A 8 -17.93 -4.62 -27.83
N ASP A 9 -17.40 -3.86 -26.87
CA ASP A 9 -16.90 -2.51 -27.11
C ASP A 9 -15.79 -2.49 -28.18
N GLN A 10 -14.79 -3.36 -28.06
CA GLN A 10 -13.60 -3.34 -28.91
C GLN A 10 -13.82 -4.02 -30.25
N PHE A 11 -14.52 -5.16 -30.32
CA PHE A 11 -14.70 -5.88 -31.59
C PHE A 11 -15.91 -5.40 -32.40
N ILE A 12 -17.00 -4.99 -31.74
CA ILE A 12 -18.22 -4.55 -32.43
C ILE A 12 -18.23 -3.04 -32.59
N PHE A 13 -18.09 -2.30 -31.49
CA PHE A 13 -18.17 -0.83 -31.51
C PHE A 13 -16.83 -0.14 -31.80
N ARG A 14 -15.72 -0.89 -31.76
CA ARG A 14 -14.35 -0.38 -31.94
C ARG A 14 -14.04 0.81 -31.02
N GLY A 15 -14.49 0.74 -29.77
CA GLY A 15 -14.32 1.79 -28.76
C GLY A 15 -15.29 2.97 -28.87
N ASN A 16 -16.30 2.91 -29.75
CA ASN A 16 -17.27 4.00 -29.97
C ASN A 16 -18.63 3.73 -29.31
N LEU A 17 -18.63 3.13 -28.12
CA LEU A 17 -19.87 3.03 -27.34
C LEU A 17 -20.40 4.45 -27.03
N PRO A 18 -21.74 4.66 -27.06
CA PRO A 18 -22.34 5.99 -26.90
C PRO A 18 -22.35 6.50 -25.45
N PHE A 19 -21.56 5.90 -24.56
CA PHE A 19 -21.44 6.28 -23.16
C PHE A 19 -20.06 5.92 -22.61
N THR A 20 -19.66 6.62 -21.56
CA THR A 20 -18.44 6.36 -20.80
C THR A 20 -18.79 5.79 -19.44
N LEU A 21 -18.20 4.64 -19.08
CA LEU A 21 -18.29 4.11 -17.73
C LEU A 21 -17.47 4.99 -16.77
N ASN A 22 -18.01 5.25 -15.58
CA ASN A 22 -17.36 6.09 -14.58
C ASN A 22 -17.14 5.32 -13.28
N HIS A 23 -16.08 5.68 -12.57
CA HIS A 23 -15.80 5.22 -11.21
C HIS A 23 -16.01 6.37 -10.25
N ALA A 24 -17.15 6.38 -9.54
CA ALA A 24 -17.52 7.48 -8.66
C ALA A 24 -16.82 7.42 -7.29
N THR A 25 -16.31 6.25 -6.90
CA THR A 25 -15.74 6.01 -5.57
C THR A 25 -14.21 5.95 -5.66
N PRO A 26 -13.48 6.78 -4.90
CA PRO A 26 -12.03 6.73 -4.88
C PRO A 26 -11.52 5.47 -4.16
N ASP A 27 -10.31 5.03 -4.48
CA ASP A 27 -9.78 3.75 -4.01
C ASP A 27 -9.71 3.63 -2.48
N TYR A 28 -9.37 4.70 -1.75
CA TYR A 28 -9.32 4.69 -0.28
C TYR A 28 -10.68 4.38 0.34
N ALA A 29 -11.78 4.78 -0.32
CA ALA A 29 -13.15 4.61 0.18
C ALA A 29 -13.75 3.23 -0.16
N CYS A 30 -13.01 2.39 -0.90
CA CYS A 30 -13.48 1.07 -1.32
C CYS A 30 -13.19 -0.05 -0.29
N LEU A 31 -12.54 0.25 0.85
CA LEU A 31 -12.29 -0.73 1.90
C LEU A 31 -13.56 -0.99 2.74
N LYS A 32 -13.80 -2.25 3.05
CA LYS A 32 -14.79 -2.68 4.04
C LYS A 32 -14.11 -2.88 5.39
N LYS A 33 -14.89 -2.88 6.47
CA LYS A 33 -14.35 -3.10 7.81
C LYS A 33 -13.80 -4.52 7.93
N ALA A 34 -12.82 -4.70 8.82
CA ALA A 34 -12.16 -5.98 9.01
C ALA A 34 -13.11 -7.08 9.51
N ASP A 35 -14.09 -6.72 10.34
CA ASP A 35 -15.12 -7.63 10.88
C ASP A 35 -16.16 -8.07 9.85
N GLU A 36 -16.27 -7.37 8.72
CA GLU A 36 -17.18 -7.69 7.60
C GLU A 36 -16.53 -8.56 6.53
N MET A 37 -15.23 -8.85 6.64
CA MET A 37 -14.45 -9.52 5.61
C MET A 37 -13.81 -10.82 6.12
N PRO A 38 -13.78 -11.88 5.30
CA PRO A 38 -13.05 -13.09 5.67
C PRO A 38 -11.55 -12.81 5.71
N LYS A 39 -10.88 -13.31 6.75
CA LYS A 39 -9.41 -13.30 6.80
C LYS A 39 -8.84 -14.22 5.73
N ILE A 40 -7.91 -13.71 4.94
CA ILE A 40 -7.19 -14.51 3.93
C ILE A 40 -5.96 -15.13 4.59
N GLU A 41 -5.83 -16.45 4.49
CA GLU A 41 -4.64 -17.18 4.92
C GLU A 41 -3.68 -17.35 3.74
N TYR A 42 -2.58 -16.58 3.76
CA TYR A 42 -1.52 -16.72 2.77
C TYR A 42 -0.54 -17.81 3.19
N PRO A 43 -0.13 -18.71 2.28
CA PRO A 43 0.95 -19.66 2.54
C PRO A 43 2.24 -18.93 2.93
N LYS A 44 3.06 -19.58 3.77
CA LYS A 44 4.41 -19.10 4.05
C LYS A 44 5.26 -19.19 2.77
N PRO A 45 6.18 -18.24 2.55
CA PRO A 45 7.09 -18.30 1.40
C PRO A 45 7.98 -19.54 1.48
N ASP A 46 8.24 -20.15 0.33
CA ASP A 46 9.05 -21.37 0.16
C ASP A 46 10.54 -21.09 -0.11
N GLY A 47 10.91 -19.84 -0.41
CA GLY A 47 12.27 -19.42 -0.73
C GLY A 47 12.74 -19.85 -2.13
N ILE A 48 11.86 -20.38 -2.98
CA ILE A 48 12.17 -20.82 -4.35
C ILE A 48 11.34 -20.04 -5.37
N TYR A 49 10.02 -20.06 -5.21
CA TYR A 49 9.07 -19.35 -6.07
C TYR A 49 8.41 -18.18 -5.34
N SER A 50 8.40 -18.22 -4.02
CA SER A 50 7.78 -17.24 -3.14
C SER A 50 8.75 -16.85 -2.03
N PHE A 51 8.84 -15.56 -1.76
CA PHE A 51 9.82 -14.99 -0.85
C PHE A 51 9.13 -14.09 0.16
N ASP A 52 9.78 -13.87 1.31
CA ASP A 52 9.31 -12.88 2.25
C ASP A 52 9.53 -11.45 1.71
N LYS A 53 8.84 -10.50 2.35
CA LYS A 53 8.85 -9.10 1.94
C LYS A 53 10.24 -8.46 2.08
N LEU A 54 10.99 -8.78 3.13
CA LEU A 54 12.29 -8.15 3.41
C LEU A 54 13.35 -8.62 2.42
N SER A 55 13.38 -9.92 2.08
CA SER A 55 14.22 -10.43 0.98
C SER A 55 13.92 -9.72 -0.34
N SER A 56 12.66 -9.42 -0.61
CA SER A 56 12.25 -8.69 -1.83
C SER A 56 12.70 -7.22 -1.81
N VAL A 57 12.59 -6.54 -0.67
CA VAL A 57 13.06 -5.16 -0.47
C VAL A 57 14.58 -5.07 -0.62
N TYR A 58 15.31 -6.04 -0.08
CA TYR A 58 16.76 -6.11 -0.23
C TYR A 58 17.19 -6.14 -1.71
N LEU A 59 16.53 -6.96 -2.53
CA LEU A 59 16.80 -7.03 -3.97
C LEU A 59 16.42 -5.76 -4.74
N SER A 60 15.52 -4.96 -4.18
CA SER A 60 15.16 -3.65 -4.71
C SER A 60 16.30 -2.62 -4.54
N ASN A 61 17.31 -2.95 -3.73
CA ASN A 61 18.44 -2.09 -3.38
C ASN A 61 17.98 -0.68 -2.96
N THR A 62 16.84 -0.60 -2.26
CA THR A 62 16.30 0.66 -1.75
C THR A 62 17.03 1.07 -0.50
N ASN A 63 17.40 2.34 -0.40
CA ASN A 63 18.00 2.89 0.80
C ASN A 63 17.71 4.39 0.93
N HIS A 64 17.76 4.89 2.16
CA HIS A 64 17.62 6.30 2.50
C HIS A 64 18.63 6.66 3.59
N GLU A 65 19.13 7.89 3.61
CA GLU A 65 19.88 8.41 4.76
C GLU A 65 19.01 8.33 6.02
N GLU A 66 19.56 7.76 7.11
CA GLU A 66 18.79 7.46 8.34
C GLU A 66 18.38 8.73 9.10
N ASP A 67 19.22 9.78 9.05
CA ASP A 67 19.01 11.04 9.78
C ASP A 67 18.14 12.05 9.01
N GLN A 68 17.56 11.66 7.88
CA GLN A 68 16.66 12.56 7.13
C GLN A 68 15.24 12.55 7.73
N PRO A 69 14.47 13.65 7.56
CA PRO A 69 13.07 13.68 7.96
C PRO A 69 12.25 12.57 7.28
N CYS A 70 11.34 11.92 8.03
CA CYS A 70 10.45 10.92 7.48
C CYS A 70 9.57 11.52 6.38
N HIS A 71 9.70 10.99 5.16
CA HIS A 71 8.98 11.45 3.98
C HIS A 71 7.55 10.86 3.86
N LEU A 72 7.13 10.09 4.87
CA LEU A 72 5.80 9.49 5.00
C LEU A 72 5.09 10.15 6.17
N GLN A 73 4.57 11.35 5.91
CA GLN A 73 4.06 12.21 6.95
C GLN A 73 2.64 11.79 7.34
N LEU A 74 2.36 11.74 8.63
CA LEU A 74 0.99 11.57 9.12
C LEU A 74 0.39 12.94 9.40
N LYS A 75 -0.81 13.22 8.89
CA LYS A 75 -1.57 14.43 9.25
C LYS A 75 -1.95 14.40 10.73
N ASP A 76 -2.32 13.22 11.24
CA ASP A 76 -2.57 12.92 12.63
C ASP A 76 -1.89 11.58 13.01
N PRO A 77 -0.90 11.58 13.92
CA PRO A 77 -0.17 10.38 14.31
C PRO A 77 -1.01 9.38 15.13
N THR A 78 -2.20 9.76 15.61
CA THR A 78 -3.06 8.89 16.41
C THR A 78 -3.93 7.97 15.57
N ILE A 79 -4.33 8.40 14.36
CA ILE A 79 -5.26 7.70 13.46
C ILE A 79 -4.88 6.22 13.18
N PRO A 80 -3.60 5.86 12.94
CA PRO A 80 -3.26 4.46 12.68
C PRO A 80 -3.71 3.52 13.80
N ILE A 81 -3.58 3.95 15.06
CA ILE A 81 -3.94 3.13 16.22
C ILE A 81 -5.39 3.35 16.64
N SER A 82 -5.89 4.59 16.64
CA SER A 82 -7.22 4.92 17.15
C SER A 82 -8.35 4.62 16.16
N VAL A 83 -8.07 4.56 14.86
CA VAL A 83 -9.06 4.43 13.79
C VAL A 83 -8.75 3.25 12.87
N ASN A 84 -7.59 3.25 12.21
CA ASN A 84 -7.28 2.27 11.16
C ASN A 84 -7.11 0.86 11.70
N LEU A 85 -6.41 0.68 12.82
CA LEU A 85 -6.24 -0.60 13.49
C LEU A 85 -7.59 -1.23 13.91
N PRO A 86 -8.46 -0.57 14.70
CA PRO A 86 -9.72 -1.19 15.12
C PRO A 86 -10.74 -1.37 13.99
N MET A 87 -10.79 -0.49 12.98
CA MET A 87 -11.81 -0.59 11.91
C MET A 87 -11.38 -1.47 10.72
N TYR A 88 -10.10 -1.43 10.36
CA TYR A 88 -9.58 -2.04 9.14
C TYR A 88 -8.38 -2.96 9.37
N ASP A 89 -8.05 -3.26 10.63
CA ASP A 89 -6.90 -4.09 11.02
C ASP A 89 -5.57 -3.55 10.49
N GLU A 90 -5.44 -2.21 10.51
CA GLU A 90 -4.31 -1.39 10.04
C GLU A 90 -3.76 -1.89 8.69
N PRO A 91 -4.44 -1.55 7.58
CA PRO A 91 -4.19 -2.15 6.28
C PRO A 91 -2.83 -1.78 5.69
N ALA A 92 -2.15 -0.75 6.20
CA ALA A 92 -0.83 -0.35 5.72
C ALA A 92 0.23 -1.44 5.89
N GLN A 93 0.06 -2.31 6.89
CA GLN A 93 0.93 -3.48 7.09
C GLN A 93 0.86 -4.48 5.93
N ARG A 94 -0.24 -4.45 5.14
CA ARG A 94 -0.52 -5.39 4.05
C ARG A 94 -0.34 -4.77 2.68
N TYR A 95 -0.98 -3.63 2.40
CA TYR A 95 -0.90 -3.01 1.07
C TYR A 95 0.50 -2.43 0.79
N CYS A 96 1.29 -2.12 1.81
CA CYS A 96 2.64 -1.63 1.60
C CYS A 96 3.51 -2.76 1.06
N PRO A 97 4.08 -2.60 -0.15
CA PRO A 97 4.88 -3.66 -0.76
C PRO A 97 6.25 -3.83 -0.09
N ALA A 98 6.66 -2.89 0.76
CA ALA A 98 8.02 -2.84 1.32
C ALA A 98 8.11 -2.94 2.84
N GLY A 99 6.99 -3.21 3.53
CA GLY A 99 7.02 -3.45 4.99
C GLY A 99 7.41 -2.20 5.77
N VAL A 100 7.04 -1.03 5.25
CA VAL A 100 7.35 0.26 5.86
C VAL A 100 6.55 0.49 7.14
N TYR A 101 5.31 0.01 7.19
CA TYR A 101 4.42 0.24 8.32
C TYR A 101 4.23 -1.04 9.13
N GLU A 102 4.36 -0.93 10.44
CA GLU A 102 4.12 -2.03 11.37
C GLU A 102 3.44 -1.50 12.65
N VAL A 103 2.61 -2.35 13.25
CA VAL A 103 2.08 -2.12 14.60
C VAL A 103 2.84 -3.03 15.55
N VAL A 104 3.69 -2.43 16.39
CA VAL A 104 4.44 -3.16 17.42
C VAL A 104 3.72 -3.04 18.75
N ASN A 105 3.65 -4.13 19.51
CA ASN A 105 3.17 -4.09 20.88
C ASN A 105 4.35 -3.80 21.82
N LYS A 106 4.27 -2.69 22.55
CA LYS A 106 5.27 -2.29 23.55
C LYS A 106 4.56 -1.91 24.83
N ASP A 107 4.93 -2.55 25.94
CA ASP A 107 4.36 -2.27 27.27
C ASP A 107 2.81 -2.41 27.33
N ASN A 108 2.25 -3.40 26.61
CA ASN A 108 0.80 -3.61 26.40
C ASN A 108 0.09 -2.50 25.59
N GLU A 109 0.83 -1.60 24.96
CA GLU A 109 0.28 -0.58 24.06
C GLU A 109 0.72 -0.83 22.62
N ASN A 110 -0.22 -0.66 21.69
CA ASN A 110 0.07 -0.76 20.26
C ASN A 110 0.68 0.55 19.78
N LYS A 111 1.87 0.49 19.18
CA LYS A 111 2.57 1.63 18.59
C LYS A 111 2.72 1.44 17.09
N PHE A 112 2.36 2.47 16.32
CA PHE A 112 2.58 2.52 14.88
C PHE A 112 4.03 2.97 14.62
N VAL A 113 4.78 2.17 13.86
CA VAL A 113 6.17 2.43 13.49
C VAL A 113 6.28 2.55 11.97
N ILE A 114 7.08 3.52 11.52
CA ILE A 114 7.33 3.81 10.11
C ILE A 114 8.82 3.58 9.83
N ASN A 115 9.13 2.47 9.16
CA ASN A 115 10.45 2.12 8.64
C ASN A 115 10.66 2.76 7.26
N ALA A 116 10.76 4.09 7.23
CA ALA A 116 10.79 4.87 5.99
C ALA A 116 11.98 4.54 5.06
N GLN A 117 13.08 4.00 5.61
CA GLN A 117 14.25 3.55 4.86
C GLN A 117 13.92 2.46 3.84
N ASN A 118 12.90 1.64 4.10
CA ASN A 118 12.44 0.58 3.20
C ASN A 118 11.56 1.11 2.05
N CYS A 119 11.18 2.39 2.03
CA CYS A 119 10.17 2.89 1.09
C CYS A 119 10.61 2.80 -0.37
N VAL A 120 9.89 2.04 -1.20
CA VAL A 120 10.16 1.91 -2.64
C VAL A 120 9.41 2.94 -3.52
N HIS A 121 8.88 4.00 -2.91
CA HIS A 121 8.23 5.13 -3.59
C HIS A 121 7.01 4.79 -4.46
N CYS A 122 6.37 3.64 -4.23
CA CYS A 122 5.19 3.18 -5.00
C CYS A 122 3.92 4.04 -4.86
N LYS A 123 3.86 4.93 -3.86
CA LYS A 123 2.71 5.80 -3.52
C LYS A 123 1.43 5.10 -3.08
N THR A 124 1.41 3.76 -2.95
CA THR A 124 0.21 3.02 -2.54
C THR A 124 -0.35 3.50 -1.21
N CYS A 125 0.49 3.84 -0.25
CA CYS A 125 0.06 4.30 1.07
C CYS A 125 -0.68 5.64 1.05
N ASP A 126 -0.25 6.57 0.20
CA ASP A 126 -0.89 7.87 -0.03
C ASP A 126 -2.28 7.71 -0.68
N ILE A 127 -2.41 6.71 -1.57
CA ILE A 127 -3.63 6.43 -2.34
C ILE A 127 -4.65 5.60 -1.54
N LYS A 128 -4.18 4.60 -0.78
CA LYS A 128 -5.05 3.51 -0.27
C LYS A 128 -5.37 3.60 1.21
N ASP A 129 -4.73 4.48 1.97
CA ASP A 129 -5.07 4.72 3.37
C ASP A 129 -6.55 5.15 3.50
N PRO A 130 -7.41 4.36 4.17
CA PRO A 130 -8.84 4.65 4.28
C PRO A 130 -9.14 5.97 4.98
N SER A 131 -8.19 6.48 5.79
CA SER A 131 -8.32 7.75 6.49
C SER A 131 -7.68 8.92 5.74
N GLN A 132 -7.02 8.67 4.59
CA GLN A 132 -6.28 9.70 3.83
C GLN A 132 -5.33 10.53 4.72
N ASN A 133 -4.71 9.86 5.69
CA ASN A 133 -3.89 10.44 6.74
C ASN A 133 -2.40 10.46 6.38
N ILE A 134 -1.93 9.47 5.62
CA ILE A 134 -0.57 9.45 5.08
C ILE A 134 -0.45 10.45 3.93
N ASN A 135 0.59 11.29 3.98
CA ASN A 135 1.00 12.20 2.92
C ASN A 135 2.43 11.82 2.49
N TRP A 136 2.57 11.28 1.29
CA TRP A 136 3.88 11.00 0.72
C TRP A 136 4.50 12.28 0.18
N VAL A 137 5.70 12.62 0.65
CA VAL A 137 6.53 13.68 0.07
C VAL A 137 7.82 13.09 -0.46
N SER A 138 8.50 13.81 -1.36
CA SER A 138 9.79 13.34 -1.85
C SER A 138 10.83 13.37 -0.72
N PRO A 139 11.56 12.27 -0.48
CA PRO A 139 12.73 12.28 0.40
C PRO A 139 13.90 13.05 -0.23
N GLU A 140 14.99 13.17 0.52
CA GLU A 140 16.25 13.69 -0.02
C GLU A 140 16.78 12.76 -1.13
N GLY A 141 17.19 13.35 -2.25
CA GLY A 141 17.90 12.61 -3.30
C GLY A 141 19.32 12.28 -2.82
N PRO A 142 19.87 11.08 -3.11
CA PRO A 142 19.46 10.04 -4.07
C PRO A 142 18.64 8.89 -3.45
N GLY A 143 17.95 9.09 -2.32
CA GLY A 143 17.24 8.04 -1.61
C GLY A 143 16.11 7.39 -2.42
N GLY A 144 15.83 6.12 -2.13
CA GLY A 144 14.82 5.32 -2.82
C GLY A 144 15.38 4.05 -3.45
N PRO A 145 14.56 3.38 -4.28
CA PRO A 145 14.96 2.15 -4.95
C PRO A 145 16.05 2.39 -6.00
N ASN A 146 16.94 1.42 -6.17
CA ASN A 146 17.95 1.41 -7.22
C ASN A 146 17.71 0.23 -8.16
N TYR A 147 17.03 0.53 -9.26
CA TYR A 147 16.58 -0.43 -10.26
C TYR A 147 17.41 -0.31 -11.54
N PRO A 148 18.47 -1.11 -11.71
CA PRO A 148 19.37 -0.94 -12.85
C PRO A 148 18.74 -1.31 -14.20
N ASN A 149 17.75 -2.20 -14.21
CA ASN A 149 17.15 -2.74 -15.44
C ASN A 149 15.68 -3.15 -15.25
N MET A 150 14.93 -2.43 -14.40
CA MET A 150 13.50 -2.71 -14.15
C MET A 150 12.60 -1.80 -14.99
#